data_AF-A0A2D7TAM6-F1
#
_entry.id   AF-A0A2D7TAM6-F1
#
_cell.length_a   1.000
_cell.length_b   1.000
_cell.length_c   1.000
_cell.angle_alpha   90.00
_cell.angle_beta   90.00
_cell.angle_gamma   90.00
#
_symmetry.space_group_name_H-M   'P 1'
#
loop_
_entity.id
_entity.type
_entity.pdbx_description
1 polymer ?
#
loop_
_entity_poly.entity_id
_entity_poly.type
_entity_poly.pdbx_seq_one_letter_code
_entity_poly.pdbx_strand_id
1 'polypeptide(L)'
;MRKLSSDTSAQVHVIEMLTLFWLFFMSAMFVINIHVPDSNSEIIDASLSMAGRDALDLAASEQALDSINHTSKLTELLSSGDSDGACDFVKQGLPSTYEANCWVAKNSGAMDISGFSGSPIGNSVTSYLIVQDSGNIWSVALDVWSQGGGAI
;
A
#
# COMPACT_ATOMS: atom_id res chain seq x y z
N MET A 1 61.41 43.44 -20.76
CA MET A 1 60.01 43.21 -21.17
C MET A 1 59.64 41.78 -20.72
N ARG A 2 59.05 41.63 -19.52
CA ARG A 2 58.71 40.29 -18.97
C ARG A 2 57.45 39.78 -19.66
N LYS A 3 57.49 38.55 -20.18
CA LYS A 3 56.32 37.83 -20.73
C LYS A 3 55.34 37.55 -19.58
N LEU A 4 54.38 38.46 -19.38
CA LEU A 4 53.30 38.32 -18.38
C LEU A 4 52.17 37.39 -18.87
N SER A 5 52.11 37.10 -20.18
CA SER A 5 50.97 36.44 -20.82
C SER A 5 50.87 34.92 -20.59
N SER A 6 51.97 34.20 -20.32
CA SER A 6 51.87 32.74 -20.08
C SER A 6 51.43 32.39 -18.65
N ASP A 7 51.66 33.30 -17.70
CA ASP A 7 51.33 33.12 -16.29
C ASP A 7 49.82 33.23 -16.06
N THR A 8 49.17 34.19 -16.73
CA THR A 8 47.71 34.35 -16.68
C THR A 8 46.97 33.16 -17.30
N SER A 9 47.48 32.61 -18.41
CA SER A 9 46.87 31.42 -19.04
C SER A 9 47.00 30.18 -18.16
N ALA A 10 48.14 29.99 -17.49
CA ALA A 10 48.33 28.90 -16.55
C ALA A 10 47.45 29.06 -15.31
N GLN A 11 47.30 30.28 -14.80
CA GLN A 11 46.46 30.60 -13.65
C GLN A 11 44.97 30.34 -13.94
N VAL A 12 44.47 30.72 -15.11
CA VAL A 12 43.08 30.44 -15.52
C VAL A 12 42.82 28.94 -15.60
N HIS A 13 43.76 28.17 -16.16
CA HIS A 13 43.62 26.72 -16.23
C HIS A 13 43.62 26.06 -14.85
N VAL A 14 44.42 26.56 -13.91
CA VAL A 14 44.42 26.07 -12.52
C VAL A 14 43.12 26.41 -11.80
N ILE A 15 42.56 27.61 -12.01
CA ILE A 15 41.28 28.02 -11.43
C ILE A 15 40.13 27.18 -12.03
N GLU A 16 40.16 26.89 -13.32
CA GLU A 16 39.19 26.01 -13.98
C GLU A 16 39.21 24.60 -13.37
N MET A 17 40.40 24.01 -13.21
CA MET A 17 40.52 22.68 -12.60
C MET A 17 40.05 22.65 -11.13
N LEU A 18 40.32 23.72 -10.37
CA LEU A 18 39.91 23.82 -8.97
C LEU A 18 38.39 24.05 -8.82
N THR A 19 37.79 24.84 -9.70
CA THR A 19 36.33 25.05 -9.70
C THR A 19 35.57 23.80 -10.14
N LEU A 20 36.08 23.04 -11.12
CA LEU A 20 35.52 21.73 -11.49
C LEU A 20 35.62 20.72 -10.36
N PHE A 21 36.78 20.64 -9.70
CA PHE A 21 36.95 19.80 -8.51
C PHE A 21 35.95 20.19 -7.40
N TRP A 22 35.77 21.49 -7.16
CA TRP A 22 34.87 21.99 -6.13
C TRP A 22 33.40 21.71 -6.45
N LEU A 23 32.97 21.93 -7.71
CA LEU A 23 31.62 21.59 -8.16
C LEU A 23 31.35 20.09 -8.06
N PHE A 24 32.31 19.25 -8.45
CA PHE A 24 32.22 17.81 -8.30
C PHE A 24 32.06 17.41 -6.83
N PHE A 25 32.89 17.96 -5.93
CA PHE A 25 32.87 17.62 -4.52
C PHE A 25 31.56 18.06 -3.84
N MET A 26 31.07 19.28 -4.13
CA MET A 26 29.78 19.76 -3.62
C MET A 26 28.61 18.93 -4.13
N SER A 27 28.62 18.54 -5.41
CA SER A 27 27.61 17.65 -5.98
C SER A 27 27.65 16.25 -5.36
N ALA A 28 28.84 15.70 -5.14
CA ALA A 28 29.01 14.38 -4.54
C ALA A 28 28.57 14.37 -3.07
N MET A 29 28.94 15.39 -2.30
CA MET A 29 28.47 15.55 -0.92
C MET A 29 26.95 15.68 -0.85
N PHE A 30 26.33 16.41 -1.78
CA PHE A 30 24.88 16.50 -1.86
C PHE A 30 24.25 15.12 -2.06
N VAL A 31 24.71 14.35 -3.05
CA VAL A 31 24.16 13.00 -3.33
C VAL A 31 24.31 12.05 -2.14
N ILE A 32 25.44 12.07 -1.44
CA ILE A 32 25.67 11.19 -0.28
C ILE A 32 24.77 11.56 0.91
N ASN A 33 24.46 12.86 1.08
CA ASN A 33 23.60 13.33 2.15
C ASN A 33 22.10 13.26 1.82
N ILE A 34 21.73 12.79 0.62
CA ILE A 34 20.33 12.44 0.36
C ILE A 34 20.04 11.19 1.19
N HIS A 35 19.50 11.43 2.38
CA HIS A 35 18.84 10.40 3.15
C HIS A 35 17.54 10.07 2.43
N VAL A 36 17.58 9.09 1.52
CA VAL A 36 16.35 8.43 1.07
C VAL A 36 15.87 7.66 2.28
N PRO A 37 14.70 8.00 2.87
CA PRO A 37 14.15 7.15 3.92
C PRO A 37 14.05 5.74 3.33
N ASP A 38 14.64 4.76 4.00
CA ASP A 38 14.46 3.37 3.61
C ASP A 38 12.95 3.16 3.44
N SER A 39 12.53 2.87 2.21
CA SER A 39 11.14 2.50 1.95
C SER A 39 10.84 1.31 2.85
N ASN A 40 9.82 1.42 3.70
CA ASN A 40 9.26 0.28 4.40
C ASN A 40 9.17 -0.88 3.41
N SER A 41 9.66 -2.07 3.80
CA SER A 41 9.88 -3.21 2.90
C SER A 41 8.77 -3.35 1.85
N GLU A 42 9.00 -2.82 0.64
CA GLU A 42 7.97 -2.73 -0.40
C GLU A 42 7.40 -4.11 -0.74
N ILE A 43 8.21 -5.15 -0.53
CA ILE A 43 7.85 -6.54 -0.77
C ILE A 43 6.84 -7.04 0.26
N ILE A 44 7.02 -6.74 1.55
CA ILE A 44 6.10 -7.19 2.60
C ILE A 44 4.76 -6.47 2.44
N ASP A 45 4.80 -5.15 2.23
CA ASP A 45 3.59 -4.35 2.07
C ASP A 45 2.85 -4.71 0.76
N ALA A 46 3.58 -5.01 -0.33
CA ALA A 46 2.98 -5.51 -1.57
C ALA A 46 2.34 -6.89 -1.37
N SER A 47 2.99 -7.80 -0.65
CA SER A 47 2.43 -9.13 -0.39
C SER A 47 1.16 -9.08 0.48
N LEU A 48 1.13 -8.21 1.49
CA LEU A 48 -0.05 -7.97 2.33
C LEU A 48 -1.17 -7.30 1.52
N SER A 49 -0.84 -6.28 0.74
CA SER A 49 -1.79 -5.59 -0.12
C SER A 49 -2.43 -6.55 -1.13
N MET A 50 -1.60 -7.39 -1.77
CA MET A 50 -2.04 -8.38 -2.74
C MET A 50 -2.93 -9.45 -2.09
N ALA A 51 -2.53 -10.00 -0.94
CA ALA A 51 -3.36 -10.96 -0.21
C ALA A 51 -4.73 -10.38 0.16
N GLY A 52 -4.76 -9.13 0.65
CA GLY A 52 -6.02 -8.45 0.96
C GLY A 52 -6.87 -8.16 -0.27
N ARG A 53 -6.23 -7.79 -1.39
CA ARG A 53 -6.92 -7.53 -2.65
C ARG A 53 -7.49 -8.80 -3.27
N ASP A 54 -6.71 -9.88 -3.28
CA ASP A 54 -7.12 -11.18 -3.80
C ASP A 54 -8.30 -11.73 -3.02
N ALA A 55 -8.31 -11.61 -1.68
CA ALA A 55 -9.45 -12.01 -0.86
C ALA A 55 -10.72 -11.21 -1.17
N LEU A 56 -10.60 -9.90 -1.37
CA LEU A 56 -11.71 -9.04 -1.76
C LEU A 56 -12.24 -9.37 -3.16
N ASP A 57 -11.34 -9.54 -4.13
CA ASP A 57 -11.71 -9.85 -5.52
C ASP A 57 -12.30 -11.27 -5.64
N LEU A 58 -11.81 -12.23 -4.85
CA LEU A 58 -12.40 -13.57 -4.74
C LEU A 58 -13.82 -13.50 -4.18
N ALA A 59 -14.02 -12.76 -3.08
CA ALA A 59 -15.35 -12.59 -2.49
C ALA A 59 -16.34 -11.88 -3.44
N ALA A 60 -15.85 -10.92 -4.24
CA ALA A 60 -16.64 -10.23 -5.23
C ALA A 60 -16.97 -11.08 -6.47
N SER A 61 -16.17 -12.11 -6.75
CA SER A 61 -16.33 -12.99 -7.93
C SER A 61 -17.20 -14.21 -7.64
N GLU A 62 -17.41 -14.57 -6.38
CA GLU A 62 -18.27 -15.69 -6.01
C GLU A 62 -19.72 -15.44 -6.42
N GLN A 63 -20.33 -16.41 -7.08
CA GLN A 63 -21.69 -16.30 -7.60
C GLN A 63 -22.70 -16.12 -6.46
N ALA A 64 -23.61 -15.15 -6.61
CA ALA A 64 -24.74 -14.99 -5.70
C ALA A 64 -25.64 -16.24 -5.73
N LEU A 65 -26.27 -16.56 -4.59
CA LEU A 65 -27.30 -17.60 -4.55
C LEU A 65 -28.53 -17.15 -5.35
N ASP A 66 -28.84 -15.85 -5.30
CA ASP A 66 -29.82 -15.19 -6.15
C ASP A 66 -29.16 -14.30 -7.20
N SER A 67 -28.68 -14.94 -8.28
CA SER A 67 -28.05 -14.27 -9.43
C SER A 67 -28.99 -13.37 -10.25
N ILE A 68 -30.30 -13.35 -9.94
CA ILE A 68 -31.27 -12.49 -10.64
C ILE A 68 -31.26 -11.08 -10.03
N ASN A 69 -31.09 -10.97 -8.70
CA ASN A 69 -31.17 -9.70 -7.98
C ASN A 69 -29.80 -9.19 -7.49
N HIS A 70 -28.82 -10.08 -7.33
CA HIS A 70 -27.51 -9.75 -6.78
C HIS A 70 -26.37 -10.15 -7.72
N THR A 71 -25.33 -9.31 -7.73
CA THR A 71 -24.15 -9.51 -8.58
C THR A 71 -23.19 -10.57 -8.07
N SER A 72 -23.04 -10.70 -6.75
CA SER A 72 -22.14 -11.65 -6.10
C SER A 72 -22.66 -12.06 -4.73
N LYS A 73 -22.13 -13.14 -4.19
CA LYS A 73 -22.47 -13.58 -2.83
C LYS A 73 -22.15 -12.50 -1.79
N LEU A 74 -21.08 -11.72 -2.00
CA LEU A 74 -20.73 -10.60 -1.15
C LEU A 74 -21.81 -9.50 -1.19
N THR A 75 -22.32 -9.14 -2.37
CA THR A 75 -23.35 -8.10 -2.47
C THR A 75 -24.70 -8.55 -1.93
N GLU A 76 -25.02 -9.85 -2.03
CA GLU A 76 -26.20 -10.45 -1.40
C GLU A 76 -26.16 -10.31 0.14
N LEU A 77 -25.03 -10.67 0.77
CA LEU A 77 -24.85 -10.55 2.23
C LEU A 77 -24.90 -9.08 2.69
N LEU A 78 -24.30 -8.17 1.92
CA LEU A 78 -24.36 -6.75 2.22
C LEU A 78 -25.78 -6.18 2.06
N SER A 79 -26.51 -6.62 1.02
CA SER A 79 -27.89 -6.19 0.79
C SER A 79 -28.86 -6.72 1.84
N SER A 80 -28.62 -7.90 2.42
CA SER A 80 -29.40 -8.44 3.54
C SER A 80 -29.12 -7.74 4.87
N GLY A 81 -28.08 -6.89 4.93
CA GLY A 81 -27.63 -6.19 6.13
C GLY A 81 -26.68 -7.01 7.01
N ASP A 82 -26.27 -8.20 6.55
CA ASP A 82 -25.34 -9.08 7.25
C ASP A 82 -23.89 -8.68 6.95
N SER A 83 -23.47 -7.58 7.58
CA SER A 83 -22.11 -7.03 7.42
C SER A 83 -21.06 -7.95 8.04
N ASP A 84 -21.39 -8.62 9.15
CA ASP A 84 -20.52 -9.58 9.81
C ASP A 84 -20.32 -10.83 8.94
N GLY A 85 -21.39 -11.40 8.39
CA GLY A 85 -21.32 -12.53 7.47
C GLY A 85 -20.58 -12.20 6.17
N ALA A 86 -20.76 -10.99 5.63
CA ALA A 86 -19.98 -10.50 4.49
C ALA A 86 -18.48 -10.43 4.82
N CYS A 87 -18.13 -9.92 6.00
CA CYS A 87 -16.75 -9.80 6.43
C CYS A 87 -16.10 -11.15 6.75
N ASP A 88 -16.83 -12.08 7.37
CA ASP A 88 -16.36 -13.44 7.60
C ASP A 88 -16.13 -14.17 6.28
N PHE A 89 -16.98 -13.92 5.27
CA PHE A 89 -16.80 -14.48 3.92
C PHE A 89 -15.55 -13.93 3.24
N VAL A 90 -15.28 -12.62 3.33
CA VAL A 90 -14.02 -12.03 2.81
C VAL A 90 -12.80 -12.62 3.54
N LYS A 91 -12.87 -12.78 4.86
CA LYS A 91 -11.76 -13.35 5.65
C LYS A 91 -11.47 -14.81 5.30
N GLN A 92 -12.46 -15.59 4.88
CA GLN A 92 -12.24 -16.97 4.41
C GLN A 92 -11.39 -17.05 3.13
N GLY A 93 -11.33 -15.95 2.34
CA GLY A 93 -10.45 -15.85 1.18
C GLY A 93 -8.99 -15.62 1.52
N LEU A 94 -8.67 -15.24 2.77
CA LEU A 94 -7.29 -15.01 3.20
C LEU A 94 -6.58 -16.33 3.55
N PRO A 95 -5.29 -16.48 3.19
CA PRO A 95 -4.46 -17.57 3.70
C PRO A 95 -4.35 -17.54 5.23
N SER A 96 -4.20 -18.71 5.85
CA SER A 96 -4.08 -18.85 7.32
C SER A 96 -2.86 -18.17 7.95
N THR A 97 -1.95 -17.65 7.15
CA THR A 97 -0.77 -16.86 7.58
C THR A 97 -1.09 -15.39 7.84
N TYR A 98 -2.28 -14.94 7.46
CA TYR A 98 -2.72 -13.55 7.58
C TYR A 98 -3.98 -13.46 8.45
N GLU A 99 -4.06 -12.37 9.19
CA GLU A 99 -5.28 -11.95 9.87
C GLU A 99 -5.74 -10.62 9.30
N ALA A 100 -7.04 -10.36 9.41
CA ALA A 100 -7.59 -9.10 8.96
C ALA A 100 -8.79 -8.61 9.76
N ASN A 101 -8.91 -7.29 9.86
CA ASN A 101 -10.11 -6.60 10.32
C ASN A 101 -10.87 -6.08 9.10
N CYS A 102 -12.19 -6.26 9.11
CA CYS A 102 -13.05 -5.88 8.02
C CYS A 102 -13.95 -4.71 8.45
N TRP A 103 -14.04 -3.72 7.57
CA TRP A 103 -14.78 -2.49 7.76
C TRP A 103 -15.74 -2.31 6.60
N VAL A 104 -16.99 -1.98 6.89
CA VAL A 104 -18.03 -1.83 5.87
C VAL A 104 -18.72 -0.48 6.02
N ALA A 105 -18.97 0.18 4.89
CA ALA A 105 -19.82 1.37 4.81
C ALA A 105 -20.84 1.24 3.68
N LYS A 106 -22.04 1.78 3.93
CA LYS A 106 -23.13 1.89 2.94
C LYS A 106 -23.28 3.33 2.45
N ASN A 107 -23.38 3.52 1.14
CA ASN A 107 -23.71 4.80 0.48
C ASN A 107 -22.92 6.00 1.05
N SER A 108 -21.59 5.86 1.12
CA SER A 108 -20.68 6.89 1.67
C SER A 108 -20.90 7.23 3.15
N GLY A 109 -21.55 6.33 3.91
CA GLY A 109 -21.68 6.43 5.35
C GLY A 109 -20.36 6.20 6.11
N ALA A 110 -20.41 6.32 7.43
CA ALA A 110 -19.28 5.96 8.28
C ALA A 110 -18.97 4.47 8.15
N MET A 111 -17.68 4.12 8.09
CA MET A 111 -17.26 2.73 8.17
C MET A 111 -17.41 2.24 9.61
N ASP A 112 -18.07 1.09 9.76
CA ASP A 112 -18.15 0.37 11.01
C ASP A 112 -17.36 -0.93 10.91
N ILE A 113 -16.81 -1.39 12.04
CA ILE A 113 -16.06 -2.64 12.10
C ILE A 113 -17.05 -3.80 12.20
N SER A 114 -17.00 -4.69 11.22
CA SER A 114 -17.84 -5.88 11.19
C SER A 114 -16.90 -7.09 11.35
N GLY A 115 -16.75 -7.52 12.60
CA GLY A 115 -15.83 -8.58 13.01
C GLY A 115 -14.41 -8.08 13.34
N PHE A 116 -14.15 -7.87 14.64
CA PHE A 116 -12.82 -7.60 15.18
C PHE A 116 -12.05 -8.92 15.38
N SER A 117 -10.95 -9.09 14.65
CA SER A 117 -10.08 -10.28 14.77
C SER A 117 -8.90 -10.04 15.70
N GLY A 118 -8.43 -8.80 15.84
CA GLY A 118 -7.31 -8.47 16.72
C GLY A 118 -6.70 -7.11 16.41
N SER A 119 -5.58 -6.81 17.07
CA SER A 119 -4.73 -5.66 16.72
C SER A 119 -3.47 -6.15 16.02
N PRO A 120 -3.01 -5.45 14.96
CA PRO A 120 -1.83 -5.86 14.22
C PRO A 120 -0.59 -5.85 15.12
N ILE A 121 0.17 -6.95 15.12
CA ILE A 121 1.38 -7.13 15.91
C ILE A 121 2.61 -6.44 15.24
N GLY A 122 2.42 -5.89 14.04
CA GLY A 122 3.45 -5.23 13.25
C GLY A 122 2.85 -4.38 12.13
N ASN A 123 3.43 -4.44 10.93
CA ASN A 123 2.89 -3.73 9.76
C ASN A 123 1.51 -4.29 9.39
N SER A 124 0.56 -3.38 9.15
CA SER A 124 -0.71 -3.69 8.51
C SER A 124 -0.87 -2.87 7.24
N VAL A 125 -1.60 -3.45 6.29
CA VAL A 125 -1.93 -2.79 5.03
C VAL A 125 -3.43 -2.87 4.84
N THR A 126 -4.04 -1.72 4.58
CA THR A 126 -5.46 -1.62 4.30
C THR A 126 -5.72 -1.66 2.79
N SER A 127 -6.44 -2.68 2.34
CA SER A 127 -6.97 -2.79 0.98
C SER A 127 -8.46 -2.46 0.98
N TYR A 128 -8.97 -1.86 -0.10
CA TYR A 128 -10.39 -1.49 -0.21
C TYR A 128 -11.00 -1.99 -1.52
N LEU A 129 -12.28 -2.34 -1.46
CA LEU A 129 -13.10 -2.70 -2.61
C LEU A 129 -14.41 -1.93 -2.52
N ILE A 130 -14.88 -1.45 -3.67
CA ILE A 130 -16.18 -0.83 -3.81
C ILE A 130 -17.03 -1.73 -4.69
N VAL A 131 -18.17 -2.16 -4.16
CA VAL A 131 -19.14 -2.97 -4.90
C VAL A 131 -20.47 -2.21 -4.97
N GLN A 132 -21.17 -2.36 -6.09
CA GLN A 132 -22.46 -1.74 -6.30
C GLN A 132 -23.52 -2.82 -6.51
N ASP A 133 -24.64 -2.68 -5.81
CA ASP A 133 -25.78 -3.58 -5.95
C ASP A 133 -27.10 -2.82 -5.86
N SER A 134 -27.96 -2.99 -6.86
CA SER A 134 -29.32 -2.43 -6.89
C SER A 134 -29.42 -0.93 -6.54
N GLY A 135 -28.39 -0.15 -6.91
CA GLY A 135 -28.31 1.30 -6.65
C GLY A 135 -27.69 1.69 -5.30
N ASN A 136 -27.35 0.73 -4.44
CA ASN A 136 -26.53 0.96 -3.25
C ASN A 136 -25.06 0.73 -3.57
N ILE A 137 -24.20 1.56 -2.98
CA ILE A 137 -22.74 1.44 -3.06
C ILE A 137 -22.24 0.99 -1.69
N TRP A 138 -21.47 -0.09 -1.68
CA TRP A 138 -20.84 -0.62 -0.49
C TRP A 138 -19.33 -0.46 -0.61
N SER A 139 -18.72 0.09 0.43
CA SER A 139 -17.26 0.17 0.56
C SER A 139 -16.84 -0.83 1.61
N VAL A 140 -15.99 -1.78 1.22
CA VAL A 140 -15.42 -2.79 2.10
C VAL A 140 -13.93 -2.52 2.19
N ALA A 141 -13.43 -2.24 3.39
CA ALA A 141 -12.01 -2.09 3.67
C ALA A 141 -11.54 -3.25 4.54
N LEU A 142 -10.38 -3.79 4.20
CA LEU A 142 -9.77 -4.93 4.84
C LEU A 142 -8.37 -4.53 5.28
N ASP A 143 -8.17 -4.41 6.59
CA ASP A 143 -6.86 -4.14 7.17
C ASP A 143 -6.19 -5.48 7.50
N VAL A 144 -5.13 -5.81 6.76
CA VAL A 144 -4.48 -7.12 6.78
C VAL A 144 -3.10 -7.03 7.41
N TRP A 145 -2.74 -7.98 8.27
CA TRP A 145 -1.40 -8.13 8.82
C TRP A 145 -0.96 -9.59 8.81
N SER A 146 0.35 -9.81 8.88
CA SER A 146 0.90 -11.16 9.01
C SER A 146 0.70 -11.65 10.45
N GLN A 147 0.08 -12.84 10.60
CA GLN A 147 0.26 -13.63 11.80
C GLN A 147 1.71 -14.13 11.78
N GLY A 148 2.58 -13.46 12.53
CA GLY A 148 3.95 -13.93 12.72
C GLY A 148 3.91 -15.38 13.21
N GLY A 149 4.65 -16.26 12.55
CA GLY A 149 4.86 -17.65 12.98
C GLY A 149 5.66 -17.68 14.29
N GLY A 150 5.07 -17.20 15.38
CA GLY A 150 5.53 -17.47 16.72
C GLY A 150 5.38 -18.96 16.96
N ALA A 151 6.51 -19.65 17.01
CA ALA A 151 6.58 -21.05 17.38
C ALA A 151 5.74 -21.31 18.65
N ILE A 152 4.83 -22.28 18.56
CA ILE A 152 4.40 -23.07 19.72
C ILE A 152 5.48 -24.08 20.07
#